data_AF-A0A8T6L661-F1
#
_entry.id   AF-A0A8T6L661-F1
#
_cell.length_a   1.000
_cell.length_b   1.000
_cell.length_c   1.000
_cell.angle_alpha   90.00
_cell.angle_beta   90.00
_cell.angle_gamma   90.00
#
_symmetry.space_group_name_H-M   'P 1'
#
loop_
_entity.id
_entity.type
_entity.pdbx_description
1 polymer ?
#
loop_
_entity_poly.entity_id
_entity_poly.type
_entity_poly.pdbx_seq_one_letter_code
_entity_poly.pdbx_strand_id
1 'polypeptide(L)'
;MKTAEVRQAYLSYFEGKGHRVVPSSTLVPRDDPTLLFTNAGMNQFKDALLGREDPGYKRAVSSQRCVRAGGKHNDLENVGYTARHLTFFEMLGNFSFGDYFKEETIAWAWAFVTEELKLSKDRLWVTVHPTDDESRCLWRDKIGIRPERVVDHGDNFWAMGDTGPCGPCTEIFYDHGPEVPGGPPGSADEDGDRYIEVWNLVFPQFDRAADGELTPLPAPGVDTGMGLERMATVLQGVHSNFEIDLFAGLMRRAGEFAGIRGRAAVLANPSLRVIADHLRSSAFLIADGVAPGNEDRAYVLRRIIRRGLRHSYKLKIQEPFFHQLADDLAAEMGEAYPLLVEKLADIKRTLLAEEERFADTLSQGMELLEGTLAGQDDDCIPGEVLFKLYDTYGFPTDLTADIARERGLAVDMPGFEAEMERQRERGRASARFDFALGQKVRVDSKV
;
A
#
# COMPACT_ATOMS: atom_id res chain seq x y z
N MET A 1 -22.55 0.35 7.75
CA MET A 1 -22.56 -0.06 6.33
C MET A 1 -21.40 -1.02 6.12
N LYS A 2 -21.61 -2.18 5.49
CA LYS A 2 -20.53 -3.14 5.18
C LYS A 2 -19.57 -2.55 4.15
N THR A 3 -18.32 -3.01 4.12
CA THR A 3 -17.30 -2.48 3.19
C THR A 3 -17.76 -2.57 1.73
N ALA A 4 -18.41 -3.67 1.33
CA ALA A 4 -18.94 -3.83 -0.03
C ALA A 4 -20.05 -2.82 -0.37
N GLU A 5 -20.90 -2.47 0.59
CA GLU A 5 -21.97 -1.49 0.41
C GLU A 5 -21.40 -0.08 0.23
N VAL A 6 -20.32 0.27 0.96
CA VAL A 6 -19.63 1.56 0.80
C VAL A 6 -19.07 1.72 -0.62
N ARG A 7 -18.40 0.66 -1.13
CA ARG A 7 -17.89 0.63 -2.50
C ARG A 7 -19.02 0.85 -3.51
N GLN A 8 -20.10 0.10 -3.39
CA GLN A 8 -21.21 0.18 -4.34
C GLN A 8 -21.92 1.54 -4.28
N ALA A 9 -22.13 2.09 -3.09
CA ALA A 9 -22.72 3.42 -2.91
C ALA A 9 -21.90 4.49 -3.62
N TYR A 10 -20.57 4.44 -3.52
CA TYR A 10 -19.69 5.38 -4.21
C TYR A 10 -19.80 5.28 -5.74
N LEU A 11 -19.68 4.07 -6.29
CA LEU A 11 -19.74 3.84 -7.73
C LEU A 11 -21.11 4.29 -8.30
N SER A 12 -22.20 3.91 -7.65
CA SER A 12 -23.56 4.28 -8.06
C SER A 12 -23.83 5.77 -7.92
N TYR A 13 -23.29 6.43 -6.88
CA TYR A 13 -23.45 7.88 -6.70
C TYR A 13 -22.86 8.66 -7.88
N PHE A 14 -21.63 8.35 -8.30
CA PHE A 14 -20.98 9.03 -9.41
C PHE A 14 -21.49 8.56 -10.78
N GLU A 15 -21.91 7.30 -10.94
CA GLU A 15 -22.66 6.86 -12.13
C GLU A 15 -23.92 7.71 -12.31
N GLY A 16 -24.65 8.00 -11.23
CA GLY A 16 -25.80 8.90 -11.22
C GLY A 16 -25.46 10.37 -11.55
N LYS A 17 -24.18 10.76 -11.48
CA LYS A 17 -23.67 12.07 -11.96
C LYS A 17 -23.16 12.02 -13.40
N GLY A 18 -23.31 10.90 -14.10
CA GLY A 18 -22.91 10.72 -15.49
C GLY A 18 -21.46 10.27 -15.67
N HIS A 19 -20.80 9.78 -14.61
CA HIS A 19 -19.48 9.17 -14.74
C HIS A 19 -19.58 7.77 -15.33
N ARG A 20 -18.64 7.42 -16.22
CA ARG A 20 -18.47 6.05 -16.69
C ARG A 20 -17.88 5.21 -15.57
N VAL A 21 -18.55 4.14 -15.15
CA VAL A 21 -17.95 3.15 -14.26
C VAL A 21 -16.86 2.39 -15.03
N VAL A 22 -15.61 2.53 -14.61
CA VAL A 22 -14.44 1.87 -15.22
C VAL A 22 -13.91 0.82 -14.24
N PRO A 23 -13.66 -0.43 -14.69
CA PRO A 23 -13.07 -1.46 -13.85
C PRO A 23 -11.70 -1.03 -13.27
N SER A 24 -11.34 -1.59 -12.11
CA SER A 24 -9.98 -1.49 -11.59
C SER A 24 -8.97 -2.01 -12.62
N SER A 25 -7.89 -1.27 -12.85
CA SER A 25 -6.76 -1.75 -13.63
C SER A 25 -5.97 -2.83 -12.87
N THR A 26 -5.00 -3.43 -13.55
CA THR A 26 -4.04 -4.36 -12.94
C THR A 26 -3.10 -3.64 -11.98
N LEU A 27 -2.60 -4.34 -10.96
CA LEU A 27 -1.53 -3.84 -10.08
C LEU A 27 -0.18 -3.69 -10.79
N VAL A 28 -0.03 -4.27 -11.99
CA VAL A 28 1.21 -4.28 -12.77
C VAL A 28 1.05 -3.39 -14.00
N PRO A 29 1.47 -2.11 -13.95
CA PRO A 29 1.43 -1.22 -15.10
C PRO A 29 2.20 -1.83 -16.28
N ARG A 30 1.53 -1.92 -17.44
CA ARG A 30 2.11 -2.48 -18.67
C ARG A 30 2.96 -1.47 -19.43
N ASP A 31 2.50 -0.23 -19.46
CA ASP A 31 3.06 0.83 -20.32
C ASP A 31 3.69 1.98 -19.52
N ASP A 32 3.97 1.77 -18.23
CA ASP A 32 4.66 2.76 -17.39
C ASP A 32 5.87 2.14 -16.66
N PRO A 33 7.09 2.31 -17.20
CA PRO A 33 8.30 1.78 -16.58
C PRO A 33 8.71 2.55 -15.31
N THR A 34 8.10 3.71 -15.04
CA THR A 34 8.40 4.52 -13.84
C THR A 34 7.62 4.05 -12.61
N LEU A 35 6.61 3.19 -12.80
CA LEU A 35 5.72 2.76 -11.72
C LEU A 35 5.90 1.28 -11.38
N LEU A 36 6.28 1.02 -10.12
CA LEU A 36 6.46 -0.35 -9.64
C LEU A 36 5.12 -1.09 -9.54
N PHE A 37 4.14 -0.51 -8.87
CA PHE A 37 2.76 -1.02 -8.80
C PHE A 37 1.77 0.12 -8.91
N THR A 38 0.56 -0.17 -9.37
CA THR A 38 -0.55 0.78 -9.32
C THR A 38 -0.78 1.23 -7.88
N ASN A 39 -0.58 2.52 -7.62
CA ASN A 39 -0.58 3.12 -6.29
C ASN A 39 -1.74 4.12 -6.06
N ALA A 40 -2.47 4.45 -7.13
CA ALA A 40 -3.60 5.36 -7.14
C ALA A 40 -4.59 5.04 -8.26
N GLY A 41 -5.86 5.48 -8.10
CA GLY A 41 -6.91 5.33 -9.10
C GLY A 41 -6.58 5.96 -10.45
N MET A 42 -5.86 7.10 -10.43
CA MET A 42 -5.51 7.86 -11.63
C MET A 42 -4.47 7.20 -12.53
N ASN A 43 -3.74 6.17 -12.09
CA ASN A 43 -2.61 5.64 -12.88
C ASN A 43 -3.08 5.12 -14.25
N GLN A 44 -4.26 4.50 -14.33
CA GLN A 44 -4.84 4.04 -15.61
C GLN A 44 -5.38 5.17 -16.49
N PHE A 45 -5.48 6.39 -15.95
CA PHE A 45 -5.96 7.58 -16.64
C PHE A 45 -4.86 8.62 -16.85
N LYS A 46 -3.59 8.25 -16.63
CA LYS A 46 -2.43 9.14 -16.74
C LYS A 46 -2.42 9.86 -18.09
N ASP A 47 -2.51 9.11 -19.19
CA ASP A 47 -2.44 9.70 -20.53
C ASP A 47 -3.70 10.49 -20.91
N ALA A 48 -4.86 10.14 -20.37
CA ALA A 48 -6.07 10.94 -20.50
C ALA A 48 -5.94 12.31 -19.80
N LEU A 49 -5.39 12.33 -18.58
CA LEU A 49 -5.11 13.58 -17.84
C LEU A 49 -4.05 14.44 -18.53
N LEU A 50 -3.07 13.81 -19.18
CA LEU A 50 -2.05 14.50 -19.98
C LEU A 50 -2.56 14.97 -21.36
N GLY A 51 -3.78 14.60 -21.75
CA GLY A 51 -4.34 14.88 -23.07
C GLY A 51 -3.67 14.13 -24.22
N ARG A 52 -2.98 13.02 -23.91
CA ARG A 52 -2.28 12.15 -24.88
C ARG A 52 -3.21 11.08 -25.46
N GLU A 53 -4.27 10.73 -24.73
CA GLU A 53 -5.28 9.76 -25.14
C GLU A 53 -6.70 10.33 -24.92
N ASP A 54 -7.62 10.05 -25.84
CA ASP A 54 -9.05 10.26 -25.63
C ASP A 54 -9.70 8.93 -25.18
N PRO A 55 -10.13 8.82 -23.91
CA PRO A 55 -10.71 7.58 -23.40
C PRO A 55 -12.14 7.32 -23.91
N GLY A 56 -12.74 8.23 -24.70
CA GLY A 56 -14.09 8.12 -25.24
C GLY A 56 -15.20 8.52 -24.26
N TYR A 57 -14.83 9.05 -23.10
CA TYR A 57 -15.71 9.63 -22.09
C TYR A 57 -14.98 10.75 -21.36
N LYS A 58 -15.69 11.77 -20.89
CA LYS A 58 -15.06 12.91 -20.21
C LYS A 58 -14.93 12.74 -18.69
N ARG A 59 -15.61 11.73 -18.13
CA ARG A 59 -15.82 11.55 -16.70
C ARG A 59 -15.82 10.06 -16.37
N ALA A 60 -15.08 9.65 -15.34
CA ALA A 60 -14.98 8.25 -14.93
C ALA A 60 -15.06 8.06 -13.42
N VAL A 61 -15.49 6.90 -12.97
CA VAL A 61 -15.46 6.48 -11.56
C VAL A 61 -14.92 5.05 -11.47
N SER A 62 -14.09 4.76 -10.47
CA SER A 62 -13.55 3.42 -10.24
C SER A 62 -13.31 3.12 -8.76
N SER A 63 -13.21 1.82 -8.43
CA SER A 63 -12.67 1.30 -7.17
C SER A 63 -11.36 0.59 -7.47
N GLN A 64 -10.27 1.34 -7.46
CA GLN A 64 -8.96 0.85 -7.87
C GLN A 64 -8.29 0.07 -6.75
N ARG A 65 -7.82 -1.14 -7.06
CA ARG A 65 -6.90 -1.89 -6.21
C ARG A 65 -5.52 -1.24 -6.26
N CYS A 66 -4.95 -0.91 -5.11
CA CYS A 66 -3.66 -0.24 -5.01
C CYS A 66 -2.69 -1.05 -4.16
N VAL A 67 -1.40 -1.02 -4.52
CA VAL A 67 -0.31 -1.52 -3.67
C VAL A 67 0.71 -0.41 -3.40
N ARG A 68 0.99 -0.14 -2.13
CA ARG A 68 2.02 0.80 -1.66
C ARG A 68 3.08 0.06 -0.84
N ALA A 69 3.93 -0.69 -1.53
CA ALA A 69 4.99 -1.51 -0.93
C ALA A 69 6.37 -1.28 -1.59
N GLY A 70 6.56 -0.11 -2.21
CA GLY A 70 7.80 0.28 -2.88
C GLY A 70 7.64 1.48 -3.80
N GLY A 71 8.76 2.05 -4.25
CA GLY A 71 8.77 3.31 -5.01
C GLY A 71 8.45 4.51 -4.12
N LYS A 72 7.85 5.56 -4.71
CA LYS A 72 7.55 6.83 -4.04
C LYS A 72 6.61 6.70 -2.83
N HIS A 73 5.62 5.82 -2.93
CA HIS A 73 4.66 5.57 -1.85
C HIS A 73 4.88 4.15 -1.30
N ASN A 74 5.44 4.06 -0.09
CA ASN A 74 5.79 2.81 0.54
C ASN A 74 5.32 2.77 2.00
N ASP A 75 4.26 2.03 2.24
CA ASP A 75 3.62 1.87 3.55
C ASP A 75 3.97 0.54 4.23
N LEU A 76 4.85 -0.27 3.61
CA LEU A 76 5.18 -1.61 4.08
C LEU A 76 5.65 -1.63 5.55
N GLU A 77 6.44 -0.64 5.96
CA GLU A 77 6.96 -0.52 7.32
C GLU A 77 5.95 -0.02 8.36
N ASN A 78 4.83 0.56 7.90
CA ASN A 78 3.79 1.13 8.75
C ASN A 78 2.70 0.10 9.11
N VAL A 79 2.57 -0.97 8.32
CA VAL A 79 1.55 -2.01 8.49
C VAL A 79 1.76 -2.75 9.81
N GLY A 80 0.68 -2.89 10.58
CA GLY A 80 0.69 -3.54 11.89
C GLY A 80 1.07 -2.61 13.06
N TYR A 81 1.73 -1.48 12.77
CA TYR A 81 2.10 -0.46 13.77
C TYR A 81 1.06 0.67 13.88
N THR A 82 0.45 1.05 12.76
CA THR A 82 -0.58 2.12 12.72
C THR A 82 -1.97 1.55 12.47
N ALA A 83 -3.02 2.32 12.78
CA ALA A 83 -4.40 1.89 12.57
C ALA A 83 -4.88 1.98 11.11
N ARG A 84 -4.14 2.72 10.25
CA ARG A 84 -4.61 3.23 8.95
C ARG A 84 -3.81 2.82 7.72
N HIS A 85 -2.57 2.37 7.87
CA HIS A 85 -1.71 2.02 6.73
C HIS A 85 -1.83 0.55 6.36
N LEU A 86 -1.90 0.29 5.06
CA LEU A 86 -2.07 -1.01 4.43
C LEU A 86 -1.09 -1.12 3.25
N THR A 87 -0.57 -2.31 2.96
CA THR A 87 0.16 -2.52 1.71
C THR A 87 -0.79 -2.58 0.54
N PHE A 88 -1.95 -3.23 0.70
CA PHE A 88 -3.03 -3.30 -0.29
C PHE A 88 -4.29 -2.65 0.25
N PHE A 89 -4.87 -1.76 -0.55
CA PHE A 89 -6.11 -1.09 -0.22
C PHE A 89 -6.89 -0.77 -1.49
N GLU A 90 -8.14 -0.33 -1.32
CA GLU A 90 -8.95 0.15 -2.44
C GLU A 90 -9.10 1.66 -2.39
N MET A 91 -8.86 2.28 -3.54
CA MET A 91 -9.04 3.71 -3.74
C MET A 91 -10.29 3.95 -4.59
N LEU A 92 -11.30 4.55 -3.97
CA LEU A 92 -12.52 5.01 -4.62
C LEU A 92 -12.24 6.38 -5.23
N GLY A 93 -12.31 6.49 -6.56
CA GLY A 93 -11.95 7.72 -7.26
C GLY A 93 -12.96 8.13 -8.33
N ASN A 94 -13.12 9.44 -8.48
CA ASN A 94 -13.89 10.06 -9.55
C ASN A 94 -13.01 11.04 -10.33
N PHE A 95 -13.06 10.96 -11.65
CA PHE A 95 -12.09 11.59 -12.54
C PHE A 95 -12.79 12.51 -13.55
N SER A 96 -12.16 13.63 -13.87
CA SER A 96 -12.57 14.60 -14.89
C SER A 96 -11.44 14.82 -15.88
N PHE A 97 -11.74 14.66 -17.18
CA PHE A 97 -10.80 14.91 -18.27
C PHE A 97 -11.26 16.16 -19.02
N GLY A 98 -11.07 17.34 -18.39
CA GLY A 98 -11.50 18.63 -18.95
C GLY A 98 -13.03 18.82 -19.00
N ASP A 99 -13.77 18.26 -18.03
CA ASP A 99 -15.24 18.36 -17.95
C ASP A 99 -15.68 19.35 -16.86
N TYR A 100 -15.59 18.92 -15.60
CA TYR A 100 -15.84 19.71 -14.39
C TYR A 100 -14.55 19.91 -13.60
N PHE A 101 -14.55 20.83 -12.65
CA PHE A 101 -13.35 21.15 -11.86
C PHE A 101 -13.68 21.30 -10.36
N LYS A 102 -13.07 22.26 -9.66
CA LYS A 102 -13.12 22.40 -8.20
C LYS A 102 -14.52 22.51 -7.63
N GLU A 103 -15.36 23.38 -8.21
CA GLU A 103 -16.68 23.70 -7.67
C GLU A 103 -17.60 22.47 -7.58
N GLU A 104 -17.72 21.70 -8.66
CA GLU A 104 -18.50 20.48 -8.67
C GLU A 104 -17.84 19.36 -7.85
N THR A 105 -16.52 19.24 -7.91
CA THR A 105 -15.78 18.21 -7.16
C THR A 105 -16.01 18.34 -5.67
N ILE A 106 -15.81 19.55 -5.13
CA ILE A 106 -16.01 19.85 -3.70
C ILE A 106 -17.47 19.65 -3.31
N ALA A 107 -18.41 20.15 -4.14
CA ALA A 107 -19.85 20.00 -3.86
C ALA A 107 -20.29 18.53 -3.84
N TRP A 108 -19.86 17.70 -4.80
CA TRP A 108 -20.24 16.30 -4.84
C TRP A 108 -19.56 15.47 -3.78
N ALA A 109 -18.29 15.74 -3.46
CA ALA A 109 -17.59 15.07 -2.36
C ALA A 109 -18.29 15.35 -1.02
N TRP A 110 -18.62 16.62 -0.76
CA TRP A 110 -19.34 17.01 0.45
C TRP A 110 -20.75 16.41 0.54
N ALA A 111 -21.51 16.44 -0.55
CA ALA A 111 -22.83 15.83 -0.60
C ALA A 111 -22.75 14.30 -0.41
N PHE A 112 -21.74 13.63 -0.99
CA PHE A 112 -21.56 12.20 -0.75
C PHE A 112 -21.30 11.90 0.73
N VAL A 113 -20.34 12.57 1.38
CA VAL A 113 -20.02 12.26 2.78
C VAL A 113 -21.12 12.69 3.76
N THR A 114 -21.86 13.79 3.50
CA THR A 114 -22.86 14.30 4.45
C THR A 114 -24.30 13.90 4.14
N GLU A 115 -24.65 13.69 2.86
CA GLU A 115 -26.01 13.37 2.44
C GLU A 115 -26.17 11.90 2.07
N GLU A 116 -25.22 11.28 1.37
CA GLU A 116 -25.30 9.84 1.05
C GLU A 116 -24.90 9.01 2.26
N LEU A 117 -23.71 9.27 2.79
CA LEU A 117 -23.13 8.53 3.91
C LEU A 117 -23.59 9.01 5.29
N LYS A 118 -24.29 10.16 5.35
CA LYS A 118 -24.85 10.75 6.58
C LYS A 118 -23.81 10.99 7.69
N LEU A 119 -22.56 11.28 7.33
CA LEU A 119 -21.55 11.66 8.31
C LEU A 119 -21.91 13.00 8.95
N SER A 120 -21.62 13.12 10.24
CA SER A 120 -21.84 14.38 10.96
C SER A 120 -20.89 15.45 10.43
N LYS A 121 -21.46 16.56 9.95
CA LYS A 121 -20.70 17.76 9.53
C LYS A 121 -19.77 18.27 10.63
N ASP A 122 -20.16 18.08 11.89
CA ASP A 122 -19.36 18.49 13.05
C ASP A 122 -18.14 17.61 13.33
N ARG A 123 -17.96 16.51 12.61
CA ARG A 123 -16.74 15.69 12.65
C ARG A 123 -15.82 15.90 11.43
N LEU A 124 -16.26 16.68 10.45
CA LEU A 124 -15.51 16.86 9.21
C LEU A 124 -14.63 18.12 9.29
N TRP A 125 -13.41 17.95 8.79
CA TRP A 125 -12.39 18.98 8.63
C TRP A 125 -11.88 18.93 7.19
N VAL A 126 -11.38 20.05 6.68
CA VAL A 126 -10.79 20.10 5.34
C VAL A 126 -9.45 20.82 5.36
N THR A 127 -8.52 20.34 4.53
CA THR A 127 -7.24 21.00 4.28
C THR A 127 -7.19 21.52 2.86
N VAL A 128 -6.48 22.62 2.62
CA VAL A 128 -6.29 23.23 1.31
C VAL A 128 -4.83 23.65 1.13
N HIS A 129 -4.31 23.58 -0.09
CA HIS A 129 -3.00 24.12 -0.40
C HIS A 129 -2.95 25.64 -0.09
N PRO A 130 -1.88 26.19 0.52
CA PRO A 130 -1.84 27.59 0.93
C PRO A 130 -2.04 28.59 -0.22
N THR A 131 -1.71 28.20 -1.45
CA THR A 131 -1.89 29.03 -2.65
C THR A 131 -3.21 28.80 -3.38
N ASP A 132 -4.09 27.92 -2.89
CA ASP A 132 -5.37 27.59 -3.53
C ASP A 132 -6.56 28.35 -2.88
N ASP A 133 -6.60 29.66 -3.13
CA ASP A 133 -7.65 30.55 -2.64
C ASP A 133 -9.05 30.15 -3.11
N GLU A 134 -9.15 29.57 -4.30
CA GLU A 134 -10.40 29.15 -4.92
C GLU A 134 -11.04 28.01 -4.13
N SER A 135 -10.30 26.93 -3.87
CA SER A 135 -10.79 25.80 -3.06
C SER A 135 -11.14 26.24 -1.64
N ARG A 136 -10.33 27.13 -1.04
CA ARG A 136 -10.61 27.70 0.29
C ARG A 136 -11.94 28.46 0.33
N CYS A 137 -12.20 29.30 -0.67
CA CYS A 137 -13.45 30.06 -0.76
C CYS A 137 -14.64 29.15 -1.03
N LEU A 138 -14.49 28.11 -1.87
CA LEU A 138 -15.56 27.12 -2.10
C LEU A 138 -15.96 26.40 -0.80
N TRP A 139 -14.99 25.95 0.00
CA TRP A 139 -15.28 25.31 1.30
C TRP A 139 -15.93 26.27 2.30
N ARG A 140 -15.38 27.49 2.44
CA ARG A 140 -15.87 28.48 3.41
C ARG A 140 -17.23 29.05 3.03
N ASP A 141 -17.37 29.52 1.79
CA ASP A 141 -18.51 30.37 1.39
C ASP A 141 -19.63 29.56 0.77
N LYS A 142 -19.30 28.57 -0.08
CA LYS A 142 -20.31 27.77 -0.79
C LYS A 142 -20.78 26.57 0.02
N ILE A 143 -19.84 25.82 0.61
CA ILE A 143 -20.17 24.68 1.46
C ILE A 143 -20.57 25.13 2.88
N GLY A 144 -19.97 26.21 3.38
CA GLY A 144 -20.27 26.74 4.72
C GLY A 144 -19.53 26.01 5.84
N ILE A 145 -18.33 25.48 5.57
CA ILE A 145 -17.49 24.90 6.63
C ILE A 145 -17.01 26.03 7.54
N ARG A 146 -17.01 25.77 8.85
CA ARG A 146 -16.53 26.71 9.85
C ARG A 146 -15.05 27.07 9.59
N PRO A 147 -14.67 28.37 9.64
CA PRO A 147 -13.32 28.80 9.29
C PRO A 147 -12.21 28.06 10.05
N GLU A 148 -12.43 27.72 11.32
CA GLU A 148 -11.44 26.99 12.12
C GLU A 148 -11.19 25.55 11.67
N ARG A 149 -11.97 25.04 10.70
CA ARG A 149 -11.86 23.69 10.14
C ARG A 149 -11.50 23.66 8.66
N VAL A 150 -11.18 24.82 8.10
CA VAL A 150 -10.58 24.96 6.77
C VAL A 150 -9.12 25.33 6.99
N VAL A 151 -8.24 24.35 6.92
CA VAL A 151 -6.83 24.48 7.30
C VAL A 151 -5.95 24.64 6.07
N ASP A 152 -5.07 25.65 6.05
CA ASP A 152 -4.01 25.72 5.05
C ASP A 152 -2.90 24.73 5.40
N HIS A 153 -2.53 23.84 4.47
CA HIS A 153 -1.57 22.77 4.73
C HIS A 153 -0.54 22.62 3.60
N GLY A 154 0.75 22.71 3.94
CA GLY A 154 1.85 22.69 2.97
C GLY A 154 1.92 21.42 2.12
N ASP A 155 1.48 20.28 2.66
CA ASP A 155 1.50 18.99 1.97
C ASP A 155 0.38 18.80 0.94
N ASN A 156 -0.55 19.75 0.80
CA ASN A 156 -1.64 19.67 -0.17
C ASN A 156 -1.19 19.93 -1.64
N PHE A 157 -0.08 19.35 -2.05
CA PHE A 157 0.35 19.29 -3.44
C PHE A 157 0.62 17.83 -3.81
N TRP A 158 -0.29 17.24 -4.57
CA TRP A 158 -0.20 15.83 -4.91
C TRP A 158 0.51 15.63 -6.25
N ALA A 159 1.35 14.59 -6.31
CA ALA A 159 2.02 14.16 -7.53
C ALA A 159 2.11 12.64 -7.59
N MET A 160 1.76 12.06 -8.74
CA MET A 160 1.72 10.61 -8.98
C MET A 160 3.05 9.89 -8.70
N GLY A 161 4.14 10.51 -9.13
CA GLY A 161 5.50 9.97 -9.09
C GLY A 161 6.52 11.10 -9.05
N ASP A 162 7.76 10.80 -9.44
CA ASP A 162 8.77 11.83 -9.69
C ASP A 162 8.43 12.64 -10.95
N THR A 163 7.69 12.03 -11.89
CA THR A 163 7.16 12.66 -13.10
C THR A 163 5.66 12.40 -13.26
N GLY A 164 5.01 13.14 -14.17
CA GLY A 164 3.60 12.96 -14.53
C GLY A 164 2.64 14.01 -13.95
N PRO A 165 1.32 13.78 -14.09
CA PRO A 165 0.29 14.71 -13.62
C PRO A 165 0.40 15.03 -12.14
N CYS A 166 0.31 16.31 -11.80
CA CYS A 166 0.34 16.82 -10.44
C CYS A 166 -0.40 18.16 -10.30
N GLY A 167 -0.70 18.56 -9.07
CA GLY A 167 -1.37 19.82 -8.80
C GLY A 167 -1.73 20.00 -7.32
N PRO A 168 -2.27 21.18 -6.95
CA PRO A 168 -2.80 21.40 -5.62
C PRO A 168 -3.98 20.46 -5.36
N CYS A 169 -4.18 20.11 -4.09
CA CYS A 169 -5.31 19.32 -3.66
C CYS A 169 -6.00 19.92 -2.43
N THR A 170 -7.15 19.36 -2.09
CA THR A 170 -7.86 19.60 -0.84
C THR A 170 -8.33 18.27 -0.30
N GLU A 171 -8.18 18.04 1.00
CA GLU A 171 -8.50 16.75 1.62
C GLU A 171 -9.60 16.91 2.65
N ILE A 172 -10.41 15.86 2.81
CA ILE A 172 -11.45 15.74 3.82
C ILE A 172 -10.93 14.80 4.92
N PHE A 173 -10.98 15.27 6.16
CA PHE A 173 -10.62 14.54 7.36
C PHE A 173 -11.83 14.26 8.23
N TYR A 174 -11.82 13.13 8.93
CA TYR A 174 -12.82 12.75 9.92
C TYR A 174 -12.22 12.71 11.33
N ASP A 175 -12.83 13.40 12.29
CA ASP A 175 -12.51 13.37 13.72
C ASP A 175 -13.18 12.17 14.40
N HIS A 176 -12.39 11.14 14.72
CA HIS A 176 -12.86 9.98 15.49
C HIS A 176 -13.29 10.32 16.91
N GLY A 177 -12.80 11.43 17.48
CA GLY A 177 -13.13 11.89 18.82
C GLY A 177 -11.94 11.93 19.79
N PRO A 178 -12.11 12.64 20.92
CA PRO A 178 -11.04 12.91 21.88
C PRO A 178 -10.48 11.67 22.59
N GLU A 179 -11.16 10.53 22.51
CA GLU A 179 -10.70 9.23 23.00
C GLU A 179 -9.55 8.63 22.17
N VAL A 180 -9.39 9.09 20.91
CA VAL A 180 -8.28 8.68 20.04
C VAL A 180 -7.16 9.74 20.13
N PRO A 181 -5.89 9.34 20.31
CA PRO A 181 -4.77 10.27 20.29
C PRO A 181 -4.55 10.92 18.91
N GLY A 182 -4.19 12.20 18.90
CA GLY A 182 -3.87 12.96 17.70
C GLY A 182 -4.49 14.36 17.68
N GLY A 183 -3.84 15.27 16.96
CA GLY A 183 -4.30 16.63 16.72
C GLY A 183 -4.92 16.80 15.32
N PRO A 184 -5.63 17.91 15.06
CA PRO A 184 -6.14 18.22 13.72
C PRO A 184 -4.99 18.37 12.71
N PRO A 185 -5.27 18.32 11.40
CA PRO A 185 -4.26 18.60 10.39
C PRO A 185 -3.65 20.01 10.59
N GLY A 186 -2.36 20.15 10.30
CA GLY A 186 -1.55 21.35 10.53
C GLY A 186 -1.04 21.51 11.96
N SER A 187 -1.29 20.55 12.86
CA SER A 187 -0.86 20.62 14.26
C SER A 187 0.35 19.74 14.54
N ALA A 188 1.05 19.96 15.66
CA ALA A 188 2.23 19.18 16.02
C ALA A 188 1.96 17.67 16.22
N ASP A 189 0.71 17.30 16.46
CA ASP A 189 0.28 15.91 16.71
C ASP A 189 -0.60 15.37 15.56
N GLU A 190 -0.52 15.95 14.35
CA GLU A 190 -1.36 15.60 13.19
C GLU A 190 -1.18 14.16 12.69
N ASP A 191 -0.01 13.56 12.94
CA ASP A 191 0.31 12.18 12.56
C ASP A 191 -0.46 11.10 13.36
N GLY A 192 -1.19 11.51 14.39
CA GLY A 192 -2.04 10.64 15.20
C GLY A 192 -3.21 10.01 14.41
N ASP A 193 -3.92 9.08 15.05
CA ASP A 193 -5.03 8.36 14.43
C ASP A 193 -6.41 9.01 14.69
N ARG A 194 -6.46 10.18 15.35
CA ARG A 194 -7.73 10.86 15.64
C ARG A 194 -8.38 11.50 14.42
N TYR A 195 -7.62 12.28 13.66
CA TYR A 195 -8.09 12.98 12.48
C TYR A 195 -7.57 12.25 11.26
N ILE A 196 -8.40 11.38 10.69
CA ILE A 196 -7.97 10.54 9.58
C ILE A 196 -8.41 11.17 8.26
N GLU A 197 -7.46 11.36 7.36
CA GLU A 197 -7.69 11.71 5.97
C GLU A 197 -8.54 10.61 5.32
N VAL A 198 -9.78 10.93 4.95
CA VAL A 198 -10.69 9.98 4.31
C VAL A 198 -10.70 10.13 2.80
N TRP A 199 -10.57 11.34 2.26
CA TRP A 199 -10.71 11.61 0.82
C TRP A 199 -9.85 12.78 0.36
N ASN A 200 -8.97 12.54 -0.61
CA ASN A 200 -8.18 13.57 -1.28
C ASN A 200 -8.83 13.97 -2.62
N LEU A 201 -8.98 15.28 -2.85
CA LEU A 201 -9.50 15.89 -4.08
C LEU A 201 -8.36 16.66 -4.75
N VAL A 202 -7.72 16.03 -5.72
CA VAL A 202 -6.59 16.60 -6.47
C VAL A 202 -7.10 17.33 -7.70
N PHE A 203 -6.48 18.47 -7.98
CA PHE A 203 -6.74 19.29 -9.16
C PHE A 203 -5.50 19.32 -10.06
N PRO A 204 -5.22 18.25 -10.83
CA PRO A 204 -4.07 18.22 -11.73
C PRO A 204 -4.09 19.41 -12.68
N GLN A 205 -2.98 20.15 -12.67
CA GLN A 205 -2.76 21.35 -13.47
C GLN A 205 -1.43 21.32 -14.21
N PHE A 206 -0.50 20.45 -13.80
CA PHE A 206 0.83 20.36 -14.37
C PHE A 206 1.23 18.91 -14.70
N ASP A 207 2.07 18.75 -15.71
CA ASP A 207 2.92 17.57 -15.94
C ASP A 207 4.32 17.88 -15.39
N ARG A 208 4.80 17.09 -14.43
CA ARG A 208 6.13 17.23 -13.83
C ARG A 208 7.17 16.45 -14.64
N ALA A 209 8.21 17.14 -15.08
CA ALA A 209 9.37 16.53 -15.72
C ALA A 209 10.39 16.00 -14.69
N ALA A 210 11.36 15.19 -15.15
CA ALA A 210 12.35 14.54 -14.28
C ALA A 210 13.30 15.52 -13.57
N ASP A 211 13.49 16.71 -14.13
CA ASP A 211 14.25 17.81 -13.52
C ASP A 211 13.40 18.68 -12.59
N GLY A 212 12.12 18.36 -12.44
CA GLY A 212 11.15 19.08 -11.60
C GLY A 212 10.41 20.20 -12.31
N GLU A 213 10.66 20.46 -13.60
CA GLU A 213 9.91 21.47 -14.36
C GLU A 213 8.40 21.12 -14.41
N LEU A 214 7.54 22.12 -14.21
CA LEU A 214 6.09 21.98 -14.22
C LEU A 214 5.51 22.59 -15.50
N THR A 215 5.05 21.74 -16.42
CA THR A 215 4.39 22.17 -17.66
C THR A 215 2.87 22.14 -17.50
N PRO A 216 2.12 23.22 -17.81
CA PRO A 216 0.67 23.22 -17.71
C PRO A 216 0.01 22.11 -18.55
N LEU A 217 -1.00 21.44 -17.99
CA LEU A 217 -1.80 20.46 -18.70
C LEU A 217 -2.68 21.12 -19.78
N PRO A 218 -3.05 20.40 -20.86
CA PRO A 218 -3.90 20.95 -21.93
C PRO A 218 -5.29 21.41 -21.43
N ALA A 219 -5.81 20.75 -20.40
CA ALA A 219 -7.03 21.12 -19.70
C ALA A 219 -6.88 20.79 -18.20
N PRO A 220 -7.50 21.56 -17.29
CA PRO A 220 -7.57 21.20 -15.89
C PRO A 220 -8.28 19.86 -15.69
N GLY A 221 -7.67 18.98 -14.90
CA GLY A 221 -8.22 17.67 -14.57
C GLY A 221 -8.82 17.61 -13.17
N VAL A 222 -9.53 16.54 -12.87
CA VAL A 222 -9.86 16.15 -11.49
C VAL A 222 -9.43 14.71 -11.30
N ASP A 223 -8.76 14.48 -10.19
CA ASP A 223 -8.41 13.15 -9.69
C ASP A 223 -8.78 13.12 -8.20
N THR A 224 -9.60 12.16 -7.79
CA THR A 224 -9.91 11.99 -6.37
C THR A 224 -9.58 10.59 -5.91
N GLY A 225 -9.23 10.47 -4.62
CA GLY A 225 -8.94 9.19 -3.99
C GLY A 225 -9.45 9.14 -2.56
N MET A 226 -10.47 8.32 -2.33
CA MET A 226 -10.98 7.98 -1.00
C MET A 226 -10.56 6.56 -0.64
N GLY A 227 -9.91 6.39 0.52
CA GLY A 227 -9.56 5.06 1.00
C GLY A 227 -10.81 4.30 1.45
N LEU A 228 -11.17 3.21 0.76
CA LEU A 228 -12.37 2.44 1.07
C LEU A 228 -12.36 1.95 2.52
N GLU A 229 -11.23 1.39 2.96
CA GLU A 229 -11.07 0.85 4.31
C GLU A 229 -11.18 1.95 5.36
N ARG A 230 -10.61 3.13 5.12
CA ARG A 230 -10.72 4.28 6.03
C ARG A 230 -12.17 4.75 6.13
N MET A 231 -12.88 4.84 5.01
CA MET A 231 -14.30 5.22 5.02
C MET A 231 -15.16 4.15 5.70
N ALA A 232 -14.86 2.86 5.49
CA ALA A 232 -15.54 1.76 6.18
C ALA A 232 -15.30 1.80 7.69
N THR A 233 -14.08 2.12 8.14
CA THR A 233 -13.73 2.34 9.57
C THR A 233 -14.67 3.38 10.19
N VAL A 234 -14.81 4.54 9.54
CA VAL A 234 -15.72 5.62 9.97
C VAL A 234 -17.18 5.13 10.03
N LEU A 235 -17.68 4.52 8.96
CA LEU A 235 -19.08 4.10 8.84
C LEU A 235 -19.47 2.89 9.70
N GLN A 236 -18.49 2.14 10.18
CA GLN A 236 -18.69 1.03 11.12
C GLN A 236 -18.46 1.45 12.58
N GLY A 237 -18.06 2.70 12.82
CA GLY A 237 -17.85 3.25 14.16
C GLY A 237 -16.67 2.61 14.90
N VAL A 238 -15.65 2.18 14.16
CA VAL A 238 -14.39 1.63 14.69
C VAL A 238 -13.24 2.60 14.46
N HIS A 239 -12.06 2.33 15.03
CA HIS A 239 -10.93 3.26 15.02
C HIS A 239 -9.73 2.75 14.22
N SER A 240 -9.78 1.50 13.75
CA SER A 240 -8.76 0.92 12.90
C SER A 240 -9.36 0.24 11.67
N ASN A 241 -8.66 0.35 10.54
CA ASN A 241 -8.95 -0.40 9.33
C ASN A 241 -9.00 -1.92 9.59
N PHE A 242 -8.25 -2.40 10.58
CA PHE A 242 -8.21 -3.81 10.93
C PHE A 242 -9.45 -4.31 11.71
N GLU A 243 -10.35 -3.40 12.11
CA GLU A 243 -11.59 -3.72 12.83
C GLU A 243 -12.82 -3.79 11.93
N ILE A 244 -12.71 -3.35 10.67
CA ILE A 244 -13.82 -3.42 9.71
C ILE A 244 -14.18 -4.87 9.40
N ASP A 245 -15.41 -5.10 8.96
CA ASP A 245 -15.96 -6.40 8.59
C ASP A 245 -14.99 -7.28 7.76
N LEU A 246 -14.39 -6.72 6.70
CA LEU A 246 -13.43 -7.41 5.84
C LEU A 246 -12.21 -7.92 6.61
N PHE A 247 -11.53 -7.05 7.36
CA PHE A 247 -10.31 -7.43 8.10
C PHE A 247 -10.61 -8.30 9.31
N ALA A 248 -11.68 -8.00 10.06
CA ALA A 248 -12.10 -8.78 11.21
C ALA A 248 -12.40 -10.24 10.82
N GLY A 249 -12.99 -10.46 9.64
CA GLY A 249 -13.18 -11.78 9.04
C GLY A 249 -11.86 -12.52 8.83
N LEU A 250 -10.94 -11.93 8.07
CA LEU A 250 -9.63 -12.52 7.76
C LEU A 250 -8.78 -12.77 9.01
N MET A 251 -8.70 -11.80 9.92
CA MET A 251 -7.92 -11.91 11.15
C MET A 251 -8.46 -13.00 12.07
N ARG A 252 -9.78 -13.20 12.14
CA ARG A 252 -10.38 -14.31 12.90
C ARG A 252 -9.92 -15.65 12.34
N ARG A 253 -9.93 -15.81 11.01
CA ARG A 253 -9.51 -17.04 10.33
C ARG A 253 -8.02 -17.33 10.53
N ALA A 254 -7.18 -16.32 10.38
CA ALA A 254 -5.75 -16.43 10.72
C ALA A 254 -5.54 -16.78 12.22
N GLY A 255 -6.34 -16.19 13.11
CA GLY A 255 -6.30 -16.45 14.55
C GLY A 255 -6.64 -17.90 14.92
N GLU A 256 -7.50 -18.58 14.15
CA GLU A 256 -7.86 -19.99 14.37
C GLU A 256 -6.63 -20.91 14.27
N PHE A 257 -5.73 -20.66 13.32
CA PHE A 257 -4.45 -21.38 13.18
C PHE A 257 -3.48 -21.11 14.33
N ALA A 258 -3.54 -19.92 14.92
CA ALA A 258 -2.74 -19.54 16.08
C ALA A 258 -3.38 -19.94 17.43
N GLY A 259 -4.57 -20.56 17.42
CA GLY A 259 -5.33 -20.84 18.65
C GLY A 259 -5.93 -19.60 19.33
N ILE A 260 -5.94 -18.44 18.67
CA ILE A 260 -6.46 -17.16 19.16
C ILE A 260 -7.92 -17.00 18.69
N ARG A 261 -8.89 -17.24 19.59
CA ARG A 261 -10.33 -17.28 19.24
C ARG A 261 -11.15 -16.09 19.74
N GLY A 262 -10.70 -15.40 20.79
CA GLY A 262 -11.45 -14.29 21.38
C GLY A 262 -11.42 -13.06 20.48
N ARG A 263 -12.58 -12.49 20.14
CA ARG A 263 -12.68 -11.31 19.23
C ARG A 263 -11.74 -10.16 19.64
N ALA A 264 -11.76 -9.77 20.91
CA ALA A 264 -10.89 -8.71 21.42
C ALA A 264 -9.39 -9.06 21.27
N ALA A 265 -9.02 -10.31 21.53
CA ALA A 265 -7.64 -10.79 21.38
C ALA A 265 -7.20 -10.85 19.90
N VAL A 266 -8.11 -11.21 18.99
CA VAL A 266 -7.87 -11.20 17.55
C VAL A 266 -7.61 -9.78 17.07
N LEU A 267 -8.51 -8.84 17.34
CA LEU A 267 -8.42 -7.46 16.85
C LEU A 267 -7.25 -6.67 17.46
N ALA A 268 -6.85 -7.01 18.69
CA ALA A 268 -5.70 -6.41 19.35
C ALA A 268 -4.35 -6.98 18.89
N ASN A 269 -4.31 -8.06 18.09
CA ASN A 269 -3.06 -8.74 17.75
C ASN A 269 -2.39 -8.14 16.49
N PRO A 270 -1.20 -7.51 16.61
CA PRO A 270 -0.53 -6.89 15.47
C PRO A 270 -0.06 -7.89 14.41
N SER A 271 0.35 -9.11 14.79
CA SER A 271 0.74 -10.13 13.81
C SER A 271 -0.44 -10.57 12.93
N LEU A 272 -1.64 -10.68 13.49
CA LEU A 272 -2.83 -11.00 12.70
C LEU A 272 -3.18 -9.89 11.72
N ARG A 273 -2.93 -8.61 12.08
CA ARG A 273 -3.09 -7.45 11.18
C ARG A 273 -2.15 -7.55 9.98
N VAL A 274 -0.86 -7.81 10.24
CA VAL A 274 0.16 -7.95 9.19
C VAL A 274 -0.17 -9.14 8.27
N ILE A 275 -0.54 -10.29 8.82
CA ILE A 275 -0.92 -11.48 8.04
C ILE A 275 -2.11 -11.17 7.12
N ALA A 276 -3.16 -10.55 7.65
CA ALA A 276 -4.37 -10.24 6.87
C ALA A 276 -4.08 -9.23 5.74
N ASP A 277 -3.29 -8.19 6.01
CA ASP A 277 -2.90 -7.20 4.98
C ASP A 277 -2.00 -7.83 3.90
N HIS A 278 -0.96 -8.56 4.31
CA HIS A 278 -0.01 -9.15 3.38
C HIS A 278 -0.62 -10.26 2.53
N LEU A 279 -1.64 -10.97 3.03
CA LEU A 279 -2.42 -11.92 2.24
C LEU A 279 -3.11 -11.22 1.07
N ARG A 280 -3.74 -10.05 1.31
CA ARG A 280 -4.42 -9.28 0.26
C ARG A 280 -3.45 -8.86 -0.83
N SER A 281 -2.36 -8.20 -0.47
CA SER A 281 -1.29 -7.81 -1.41
C SER A 281 -0.78 -9.00 -2.22
N SER A 282 -0.43 -10.09 -1.53
CA SER A 282 0.18 -11.25 -2.18
C SER A 282 -0.78 -11.92 -3.16
N ALA A 283 -2.03 -12.15 -2.75
CA ALA A 283 -3.03 -12.80 -3.58
C ALA A 283 -3.35 -11.99 -4.84
N PHE A 284 -3.53 -10.67 -4.71
CA PHE A 284 -3.83 -9.81 -5.87
C PHE A 284 -2.63 -9.65 -6.81
N LEU A 285 -1.40 -9.54 -6.28
CA LEU A 285 -0.20 -9.50 -7.11
C LEU A 285 -0.02 -10.80 -7.90
N ILE A 286 -0.26 -11.95 -7.27
CA ILE A 286 -0.22 -13.25 -7.97
C ILE A 286 -1.34 -13.35 -9.01
N ALA A 287 -2.55 -12.88 -8.69
CA ALA A 287 -3.67 -12.85 -9.63
C ALA A 287 -3.37 -11.99 -10.87
N ASP A 288 -2.62 -10.90 -10.71
CA ASP A 288 -2.13 -10.04 -11.78
C ASP A 288 -0.84 -10.55 -12.47
N GLY A 289 -0.38 -11.77 -12.11
CA GLY A 289 0.69 -12.48 -12.81
C GLY A 289 2.09 -12.31 -12.23
N VAL A 290 2.24 -11.70 -11.05
CA VAL A 290 3.54 -11.59 -10.37
C VAL A 290 3.87 -12.92 -9.68
N ALA A 291 5.06 -13.46 -9.95
CA ALA A 291 5.59 -14.63 -9.25
C ALA A 291 6.70 -14.23 -8.25
N PRO A 292 6.83 -14.87 -7.09
CA PRO A 292 7.90 -14.58 -6.13
C PRO A 292 9.30 -14.81 -6.71
N GLY A 293 10.20 -13.83 -6.58
CA GLY A 293 11.54 -13.86 -7.17
C GLY A 293 12.57 -13.02 -6.40
N ASN A 294 13.74 -12.83 -6.99
CA ASN A 294 14.86 -12.09 -6.37
C ASN A 294 15.03 -10.65 -6.90
N GLU A 295 14.25 -10.25 -7.90
CA GLU A 295 14.41 -8.97 -8.59
C GLU A 295 13.06 -8.24 -8.72
N ASP A 296 13.10 -6.90 -8.75
CA ASP A 296 11.97 -6.00 -9.03
C ASP A 296 10.66 -6.34 -8.29
N ARG A 297 9.54 -6.37 -9.03
CA ARG A 297 8.19 -6.67 -8.53
C ARG A 297 8.13 -8.05 -7.88
N ALA A 298 8.86 -9.02 -8.43
CA ALA A 298 8.92 -10.38 -7.93
C ALA A 298 9.58 -10.45 -6.55
N TYR A 299 10.61 -9.62 -6.32
CA TYR A 299 11.23 -9.47 -5.01
C TYR A 299 10.28 -8.83 -4.00
N VAL A 300 9.56 -7.76 -4.38
CA VAL A 300 8.59 -7.14 -3.45
C VAL A 300 7.50 -8.12 -3.03
N LEU A 301 6.92 -8.88 -3.96
CA LEU A 301 5.96 -9.94 -3.62
C LEU A 301 6.57 -10.95 -2.64
N ARG A 302 7.79 -11.43 -2.91
CA ARG A 302 8.49 -12.35 -2.01
C ARG A 302 8.65 -11.76 -0.61
N ARG A 303 9.04 -10.49 -0.49
CA ARG A 303 9.22 -9.82 0.81
C ARG A 303 7.91 -9.74 1.60
N ILE A 304 6.81 -9.36 0.95
CA ILE A 304 5.47 -9.31 1.57
C ILE A 304 5.07 -10.69 2.07
N ILE A 305 5.19 -11.74 1.25
CA ILE A 305 4.86 -13.11 1.67
C ILE A 305 5.70 -13.51 2.89
N ARG A 306 7.03 -13.35 2.81
CA ARG A 306 7.96 -13.77 3.87
C ARG A 306 7.76 -13.00 5.18
N ARG A 307 7.40 -11.72 5.13
CA ARG A 307 7.06 -10.94 6.32
C ARG A 307 5.78 -11.47 6.98
N GLY A 308 4.74 -11.80 6.19
CA GLY A 308 3.54 -12.48 6.71
C GLY A 308 3.87 -13.82 7.39
N LEU A 309 4.72 -14.64 6.75
CA LEU A 309 5.16 -15.92 7.30
C LEU A 309 6.00 -15.77 8.58
N ARG A 310 6.84 -14.74 8.69
CA ARG A 310 7.56 -14.41 9.93
C ARG A 310 6.61 -14.09 11.08
N HIS A 311 5.54 -13.34 10.84
CA HIS A 311 4.51 -13.08 11.86
C HIS A 311 3.76 -14.35 12.25
N SER A 312 3.65 -15.30 11.33
CA SER A 312 3.04 -16.62 11.57
C SER A 312 3.91 -17.49 12.48
N TYR A 313 5.23 -17.49 12.23
CA TYR A 313 6.22 -18.10 13.11
C TYR A 313 6.18 -17.48 14.52
N LYS A 314 6.07 -16.14 14.63
CA LYS A 314 5.88 -15.44 15.91
C LYS A 314 4.62 -15.89 16.66
N LEU A 315 3.56 -16.23 15.92
CA LEU A 315 2.31 -16.80 16.47
C LEU A 315 2.38 -18.31 16.72
N LYS A 316 3.54 -18.95 16.48
CA LYS A 316 3.78 -20.39 16.65
C LYS A 316 2.88 -21.28 15.78
N ILE A 317 2.49 -20.78 14.61
CA ILE A 317 1.79 -21.57 13.59
C ILE A 317 2.84 -22.46 12.91
N GLN A 318 2.63 -23.78 12.93
CA GLN A 318 3.60 -24.76 12.44
C GLN A 318 3.30 -25.29 11.04
N GLU A 319 2.02 -25.39 10.67
CA GLU A 319 1.60 -25.93 9.38
C GLU A 319 1.42 -24.81 8.34
N PRO A 320 1.67 -25.08 7.05
CA PRO A 320 1.35 -24.14 5.98
C PRO A 320 -0.13 -23.73 6.03
N PHE A 321 -0.40 -22.44 6.20
CA PHE A 321 -1.74 -21.90 6.40
C PHE A 321 -1.99 -20.66 5.54
N PHE A 322 -0.96 -19.95 5.09
CA PHE A 322 -1.11 -18.68 4.40
C PHE A 322 -1.86 -18.85 3.07
N HIS A 323 -1.57 -19.94 2.36
CA HIS A 323 -2.31 -20.32 1.16
C HIS A 323 -3.77 -20.73 1.43
N GLN A 324 -4.11 -21.23 2.63
CA GLN A 324 -5.48 -21.63 2.99
C GLN A 324 -6.37 -20.39 3.17
N LEU A 325 -5.81 -19.30 3.69
CA LEU A 325 -6.54 -18.04 3.86
C LEU A 325 -6.95 -17.40 2.51
N ALA A 326 -6.38 -17.82 1.39
CA ALA A 326 -6.79 -17.34 0.06
C ALA A 326 -8.26 -17.68 -0.25
N ASP A 327 -8.79 -18.78 0.28
CA ASP A 327 -10.22 -19.12 0.14
C ASP A 327 -11.09 -18.12 0.89
N ASP A 328 -10.69 -17.75 2.11
CA ASP A 328 -11.41 -16.75 2.92
C ASP A 328 -11.34 -15.36 2.26
N LEU A 329 -10.19 -14.98 1.69
CA LEU A 329 -10.06 -13.73 0.93
C LEU A 329 -10.96 -13.70 -0.32
N ALA A 330 -11.02 -14.81 -1.05
CA ALA A 330 -11.89 -14.91 -2.23
C ALA A 330 -13.37 -14.82 -1.83
N ALA A 331 -13.76 -15.32 -0.65
CA ALA A 331 -15.12 -15.15 -0.13
C ALA A 331 -15.45 -13.69 0.22
N GLU A 332 -14.50 -12.95 0.82
CA GLU A 332 -14.71 -11.55 1.20
C GLU A 332 -14.67 -10.57 0.01
N MET A 333 -13.86 -10.86 -1.02
CA MET A 333 -13.58 -9.89 -2.09
C MET A 333 -13.93 -10.37 -3.51
N GLY A 334 -14.31 -11.64 -3.69
CA GLY A 334 -14.49 -12.25 -5.01
C GLY A 334 -15.65 -11.71 -5.83
N GLU A 335 -16.69 -11.17 -5.19
CA GLU A 335 -17.81 -10.53 -5.90
C GLU A 335 -17.35 -9.23 -6.60
N ALA A 336 -16.60 -8.38 -5.88
CA ALA A 336 -16.04 -7.15 -6.45
C ALA A 336 -14.89 -7.44 -7.42
N TYR A 337 -14.15 -8.54 -7.20
CA TYR A 337 -12.98 -8.92 -7.98
C TYR A 337 -13.02 -10.39 -8.40
N PRO A 338 -13.79 -10.73 -9.46
CA PRO A 338 -13.90 -12.11 -9.96
C PRO A 338 -12.55 -12.73 -10.34
N LEU A 339 -11.56 -11.91 -10.69
CA LEU A 339 -10.19 -12.35 -10.98
C LEU A 339 -9.58 -13.17 -9.81
N LEU A 340 -9.88 -12.82 -8.56
CA LEU A 340 -9.40 -13.60 -7.40
C LEU A 340 -9.94 -15.03 -7.43
N VAL A 341 -11.21 -15.19 -7.76
CA VAL A 341 -11.87 -16.50 -7.83
C VAL A 341 -11.33 -17.29 -9.02
N GLU A 342 -11.16 -16.64 -10.17
CA GLU A 342 -10.59 -17.24 -11.37
C GLU A 342 -9.16 -17.76 -11.14
N LYS A 343 -8.33 -16.98 -10.44
CA LYS A 343 -6.91 -17.30 -10.18
C LYS A 343 -6.67 -18.02 -8.86
N LEU A 344 -7.71 -18.38 -8.12
CA LEU A 344 -7.58 -18.93 -6.76
C LEU A 344 -6.63 -20.14 -6.69
N ALA A 345 -6.73 -21.07 -7.64
CA ALA A 345 -5.86 -22.23 -7.68
C ALA A 345 -4.37 -21.86 -7.88
N ASP A 346 -4.08 -20.88 -8.73
CA ASP A 346 -2.72 -20.40 -8.98
C ASP A 346 -2.18 -19.62 -7.78
N ILE A 347 -3.02 -18.80 -7.14
CA ILE A 347 -2.70 -18.07 -5.91
C ILE A 347 -2.30 -19.06 -4.81
N LYS A 348 -3.15 -20.06 -4.54
CA LYS A 348 -2.91 -21.08 -3.51
C LYS A 348 -1.61 -21.85 -3.76
N ARG A 349 -1.41 -22.31 -5.00
CA ARG A 349 -0.18 -23.04 -5.38
C ARG A 349 1.07 -22.20 -5.17
N THR A 350 1.02 -20.92 -5.55
CA THR A 350 2.17 -20.02 -5.47
C THR A 350 2.50 -19.65 -4.03
N LEU A 351 1.48 -19.35 -3.22
CA LEU A 351 1.65 -19.08 -1.79
C LEU A 351 2.21 -20.29 -1.05
N LEU A 352 1.67 -21.50 -1.30
CA LEU A 352 2.14 -22.73 -0.67
C LEU A 352 3.61 -23.01 -1.01
N ALA A 353 3.98 -22.88 -2.28
CA ALA A 353 5.35 -23.13 -2.72
C ALA A 353 6.37 -22.16 -2.09
N GLU A 354 6.00 -20.89 -1.88
CA GLU A 354 6.87 -19.93 -1.18
C GLU A 354 6.86 -20.15 0.33
N GLU A 355 5.72 -20.55 0.90
CA GLU A 355 5.55 -20.89 2.32
C GLU A 355 6.44 -22.08 2.73
N GLU A 356 6.38 -23.19 1.98
CA GLU A 356 7.22 -24.37 2.21
C GLU A 356 8.71 -24.03 2.06
N ARG A 357 9.06 -23.29 1.00
CA ARG A 357 10.45 -22.91 0.73
C ARG A 357 11.04 -22.03 1.84
N PHE A 358 10.25 -21.12 2.39
CA PHE A 358 10.73 -20.20 3.41
C PHE A 358 10.70 -20.80 4.82
N ALA A 359 9.78 -21.72 5.12
CA ALA A 359 9.68 -22.35 6.44
C ALA A 359 11.01 -23.00 6.89
N ASP A 360 11.69 -23.69 5.96
CA ASP A 360 12.97 -24.36 6.21
C ASP A 360 14.07 -23.36 6.61
N THR A 361 14.16 -22.22 5.92
CA THR A 361 15.20 -21.22 6.17
C THR A 361 14.82 -20.24 7.28
N LEU A 362 13.52 -20.01 7.52
CA LEU A 362 13.00 -19.15 8.57
C LEU A 362 13.42 -19.65 9.95
N SER A 363 13.22 -20.94 10.23
CA SER A 363 13.57 -21.49 11.55
C SER A 363 15.07 -21.37 11.83
N GLN A 364 15.91 -21.75 10.86
CA GLN A 364 17.37 -21.68 11.00
C GLN A 364 17.89 -20.23 11.06
N GLY A 365 17.31 -19.32 10.29
CA GLY A 365 17.65 -17.90 10.33
C GLY A 365 17.27 -17.25 11.67
N MET A 366 16.12 -17.62 12.23
CA MET A 366 15.71 -17.18 13.56
C MET A 366 16.67 -17.73 14.64
N GLU A 367 17.08 -19.00 14.58
CA GLU A 367 18.07 -19.56 15.51
C GLU A 367 19.43 -18.83 15.44
N LEU A 368 19.92 -18.54 14.24
CA LEU A 368 21.14 -17.74 14.05
C LEU A 368 21.01 -16.37 14.69
N LEU A 369 19.86 -15.71 14.47
CA LEU A 369 19.61 -14.38 15.02
C LEU A 369 19.56 -14.42 16.56
N GLU A 370 18.81 -15.36 17.14
CA GLU A 370 18.76 -15.55 18.60
C GLU A 370 20.14 -15.85 19.18
N GLY A 371 20.92 -16.72 18.55
CA GLY A 371 22.28 -17.05 18.98
C GLY A 371 23.24 -15.87 18.91
N THR A 372 23.07 -14.97 17.93
CA THR A 372 23.86 -13.74 17.82
C THR A 372 23.51 -12.77 18.94
N LEU A 373 22.21 -12.64 19.26
CA LEU A 373 21.72 -11.74 20.30
C LEU A 373 22.00 -12.27 21.71
N ALA A 374 22.08 -13.59 21.88
CA ALA A 374 22.45 -14.26 23.13
C ALA A 374 23.95 -14.12 23.42
N GLY A 375 24.38 -12.92 23.79
CA GLY A 375 25.77 -12.64 24.18
C GLY A 375 26.30 -11.27 23.79
N GLN A 376 25.48 -10.41 23.18
CA GLN A 376 25.83 -9.02 22.92
C GLN A 376 25.21 -8.10 23.98
N ASP A 377 26.01 -7.17 24.51
CA ASP A 377 25.55 -6.01 25.29
C ASP A 377 25.24 -4.81 24.38
N ASP A 378 25.40 -4.97 23.06
CA ASP A 378 25.29 -3.91 22.06
C ASP A 378 23.91 -3.93 21.41
N ASP A 379 23.25 -2.78 21.33
CA ASP A 379 21.87 -2.63 20.83
C ASP A 379 21.82 -2.61 19.28
N CYS A 380 22.65 -3.42 18.60
CA CYS A 380 22.78 -3.41 17.14
C CYS A 380 23.10 -4.78 16.54
N ILE A 381 22.32 -5.21 15.54
CA ILE A 381 22.61 -6.43 14.76
C ILE A 381 23.76 -6.14 13.77
N PRO A 382 24.88 -6.88 13.84
CA PRO A 382 26.03 -6.65 12.96
C PRO A 382 25.71 -6.84 11.48
N GLY A 383 26.34 -6.03 10.61
CA GLY A 383 26.14 -6.09 9.17
C GLY A 383 26.48 -7.45 8.54
N GLU A 384 27.47 -8.17 9.09
CA GLU A 384 27.83 -9.52 8.66
C GLU A 384 26.72 -10.54 8.92
N VAL A 385 26.02 -10.40 10.06
CA VAL A 385 24.89 -11.26 10.42
C VAL A 385 23.68 -10.91 9.56
N LEU A 386 23.40 -9.62 9.36
CA LEU A 386 22.36 -9.14 8.45
C LEU A 386 22.60 -9.66 7.02
N PHE A 387 23.83 -9.63 6.54
CA PHE A 387 24.21 -10.16 5.24
C PHE A 387 24.04 -11.68 5.17
N LYS A 388 24.43 -12.42 6.20
CA LYS A 388 24.24 -13.88 6.25
C LYS A 388 22.75 -14.26 6.26
N LEU A 389 21.93 -13.55 7.03
CA LEU A 389 20.47 -13.72 7.04
C LEU A 389 19.89 -13.49 5.64
N TYR A 390 20.33 -12.44 4.96
CA TYR A 390 19.94 -12.13 3.59
C TYR A 390 20.39 -13.18 2.56
N ASP A 391 21.68 -13.47 2.49
CA ASP A 391 22.29 -14.30 1.45
C ASP A 391 22.01 -15.80 1.64
N THR A 392 22.14 -16.30 2.87
CA THR A 392 22.04 -17.73 3.16
C THR A 392 20.60 -18.16 3.50
N TYR A 393 19.89 -17.36 4.28
CA TYR A 393 18.55 -17.73 4.78
C TYR A 393 17.42 -17.03 4.01
N GLY A 394 17.76 -16.10 3.11
CA GLY A 394 16.80 -15.37 2.29
C GLY A 394 15.92 -14.42 3.09
N PHE A 395 16.41 -13.87 4.20
CA PHE A 395 15.69 -12.88 4.99
C PHE A 395 15.90 -11.51 4.34
N PRO A 396 14.83 -10.87 3.84
CA PRO A 396 14.94 -9.48 3.41
C PRO A 396 15.47 -8.60 4.54
N THR A 397 16.23 -7.56 4.20
CA THR A 397 16.80 -6.65 5.21
C THR A 397 15.71 -5.96 6.03
N ASP A 398 14.58 -5.62 5.42
CA ASP A 398 13.39 -5.09 6.10
C ASP A 398 12.77 -6.09 7.08
N LEU A 399 12.76 -7.39 6.78
CA LEU A 399 12.28 -8.42 7.70
C LEU A 399 13.17 -8.50 8.94
N THR A 400 14.50 -8.45 8.76
CA THR A 400 15.45 -8.44 9.89
C THR A 400 15.32 -7.14 10.70
N ALA A 401 15.16 -5.99 10.03
CA ALA A 401 14.93 -4.71 10.69
C ALA A 401 13.62 -4.67 11.49
N ASP A 402 12.56 -5.31 11.00
CA ASP A 402 11.29 -5.47 11.73
C ASP A 402 11.47 -6.29 13.02
N ILE A 403 12.25 -7.38 12.96
CA ILE A 403 12.60 -8.16 14.16
C ILE A 403 13.44 -7.32 15.14
N ALA A 404 14.41 -6.57 14.63
CA ALA A 404 15.27 -5.70 15.44
C ALA A 404 14.45 -4.64 16.18
N ARG A 405 13.55 -3.95 15.46
CA ARG A 405 12.67 -2.90 16.00
C ARG A 405 11.81 -3.39 17.15
N GLU A 406 11.22 -4.59 17.03
CA GLU A 406 10.41 -5.19 18.10
C GLU A 406 11.19 -5.48 19.38
N ARG A 407 12.52 -5.60 19.28
CA ARG A 407 13.43 -5.86 20.40
C ARG A 407 14.18 -4.61 20.88
N GLY A 408 13.90 -3.45 20.27
CA GLY A 408 14.63 -2.21 20.56
C GLY A 408 16.05 -2.18 20.02
N LEU A 409 16.37 -3.01 19.01
CA LEU A 409 17.69 -3.11 18.40
C LEU A 409 17.79 -2.32 17.10
N ALA A 410 18.96 -1.77 16.82
CA ALA A 410 19.34 -1.22 15.53
C ALA A 410 19.87 -2.31 14.58
N VAL A 411 20.03 -1.96 13.30
CA VAL A 411 20.69 -2.80 12.30
C VAL A 411 21.84 -2.03 11.64
N ASP A 412 22.99 -2.68 11.49
CA ASP A 412 24.17 -2.11 10.84
C ASP A 412 24.05 -2.23 9.30
N MET A 413 23.30 -1.30 8.71
CA MET A 413 23.17 -1.17 7.25
C MET A 413 24.50 -0.88 6.53
N PRO A 414 25.38 0.02 7.04
CA PRO A 414 26.69 0.24 6.43
C PRO A 414 27.55 -1.04 6.36
N GLY A 415 27.56 -1.85 7.42
CA GLY A 415 28.25 -3.14 7.42
C GLY A 415 27.65 -4.15 6.44
N PHE A 416 26.31 -4.19 6.32
CA PHE A 416 25.63 -5.01 5.32
C PHE A 416 26.00 -4.60 3.88
N GLU A 417 26.02 -3.31 3.59
CA GLU A 417 26.41 -2.78 2.28
C GLU A 417 27.87 -3.11 1.95
N ALA A 418 28.76 -3.06 2.94
CA ALA A 418 30.15 -3.48 2.80
C ALA A 418 30.26 -4.98 2.43
N GLU A 419 29.48 -5.85 3.07
CA GLU A 419 29.44 -7.28 2.72
C GLU A 419 28.85 -7.55 1.34
N MET A 420 27.78 -6.81 0.97
CA MET A 420 27.20 -6.87 -0.37
C MET A 420 28.23 -6.48 -1.45
N GLU A 421 29.02 -5.43 -1.23
CA GLU A 421 30.06 -5.05 -2.19
C GLU A 421 31.20 -6.07 -2.22
N ARG A 422 31.63 -6.62 -1.07
CA ARG A 422 32.59 -7.74 -1.03
C ARG A 422 32.09 -8.97 -1.79
N GLN A 423 30.79 -9.28 -1.73
CA GLN A 423 30.19 -10.36 -2.51
C GLN A 423 30.21 -10.05 -4.01
N ARG A 424 29.85 -8.82 -4.41
CA ARG A 424 29.90 -8.36 -5.81
C ARG A 424 31.32 -8.40 -6.37
N GLU A 425 32.32 -7.97 -5.60
CA GLU A 425 33.73 -8.05 -5.98
C GLU A 425 34.19 -9.50 -6.18
N ARG A 426 33.83 -10.40 -5.26
CA ARG A 426 34.08 -11.85 -5.40
C ARG A 426 33.42 -12.42 -6.67
N GLY A 427 32.18 -12.04 -6.95
CA GLY A 427 31.46 -12.44 -8.16
C GLY A 427 32.14 -11.95 -9.45
N ARG A 428 32.58 -10.68 -9.49
CA ARG A 428 33.33 -10.10 -10.62
C ARG A 428 34.69 -10.78 -10.81
N ALA A 429 35.39 -11.11 -9.72
CA ALA A 429 36.66 -11.82 -9.77
C ALA A 429 36.50 -13.25 -10.29
N SER A 430 35.46 -13.98 -9.84
CA SER A 430 35.13 -15.32 -10.33
C SER A 430 34.73 -15.33 -11.81
N ALA A 431 33.91 -14.37 -12.25
CA ALA A 431 33.51 -14.24 -13.66
C ALA A 431 34.71 -13.94 -14.58
N ARG A 432 35.68 -13.12 -14.11
CA ARG A 432 36.94 -12.88 -14.82
C ARG A 432 37.84 -14.13 -14.84
N PHE A 433 37.82 -14.93 -13.79
CA PHE A 433 38.59 -16.18 -13.72
C PHE A 433 38.02 -17.27 -14.63
N ASP A 434 36.70 -17.43 -14.70
CA ASP A 434 36.03 -18.34 -15.64
C ASP A 434 36.25 -17.92 -17.11
N PHE A 435 36.25 -16.61 -17.39
CA PHE A 435 36.63 -16.11 -18.71
C PHE A 435 38.11 -16.44 -19.06
N ALA A 436 39.01 -16.36 -18.08
CA ALA A 436 40.42 -16.70 -18.25
C ALA A 436 40.67 -18.22 -18.38
N LEU A 437 39.87 -19.07 -17.73
CA LEU A 437 39.91 -20.53 -17.88
C LEU A 437 39.29 -20.99 -19.20
N GLY A 438 38.20 -20.36 -19.65
CA GLY A 438 37.58 -20.62 -20.95
C GLY A 438 38.52 -20.35 -22.13
N GLN A 439 39.50 -19.44 -21.98
CA GLN A 439 40.57 -19.24 -22.96
C GLN A 439 41.72 -20.25 -22.85
N LYS A 440 41.91 -20.92 -21.71
CA LYS A 440 43.04 -21.86 -21.47
C LYS A 440 42.70 -23.33 -21.73
N VAL A 441 41.43 -23.72 -21.73
CA VAL A 441 41.02 -25.11 -22.02
C VAL A 441 40.72 -25.27 -23.52
N ARG A 442 41.77 -25.28 -24.34
CA ARG A 442 41.80 -26.05 -25.59
C ARG A 442 42.84 -27.15 -25.42
N VAL A 443 42.39 -28.31 -24.94
CA VAL A 443 43.22 -29.51 -24.94
C VAL A 443 43.09 -30.14 -26.33
N ASP A 444 44.08 -29.90 -27.19
CA ASP A 444 44.24 -30.66 -28.43
C ASP A 444 44.52 -32.12 -28.06
N SER A 445 43.50 -32.96 -28.17
CA SER A 445 43.66 -34.41 -28.19
C SER A 445 43.69 -34.85 -29.65
N LYS A 446 44.92 -35.01 -30.17
CA LYS A 446 45.14 -35.76 -31.42
C LYS A 446 45.62 -37.17 -31.07
N VAL A 447 44.85 -38.14 -31.58
CA VAL A 447 45.23 -39.55 -31.79
C VAL A 447 46.38 -39.62 -32.80
#